data_AF-A0A382KAH3-F1
#
_entry.id   AF-A0A382KAH3-F1
#
_cell.length_a   1.000
_cell.length_b   1.000
_cell.length_c   1.000
_cell.angle_alpha   90.00
_cell.angle_beta   90.00
_cell.angle_gamma   90.00
#
_symmetry.space_group_name_H-M   'P 1'
#
loop_
_entity.id
_entity.type
_entity.pdbx_description
1 polymer ?
#
loop_
_entity_poly.entity_id
_entity_poly.type
_entity_poly.pdbx_seq_one_letter_code
_entity_poly.pdbx_strand_id
1 'polypeptide(L)' 'MSKTKNQKKTIEQSLSDLEKLVAELENGELELDQALKKFEQGVKLSRECKKTLEETEMKIKIL' A
#
# COMPACT_ATOMS: atom_id res chain seq x y z
N MET A 1 -11.65 -23.91 -10.18
CA MET A 1 -11.03 -24.03 -8.84
C MET A 1 -11.08 -22.67 -8.16
N SER A 2 -11.73 -22.65 -7.00
CA SER A 2 -12.25 -21.48 -6.32
C SER A 2 -11.15 -20.59 -5.72
N LYS A 3 -11.21 -19.28 -5.97
CA LYS A 3 -10.51 -18.29 -5.15
C LYS A 3 -11.52 -17.30 -4.61
N THR A 4 -12.27 -17.74 -3.60
CA THR A 4 -12.91 -16.82 -2.65
C THR A 4 -11.78 -16.16 -1.86
N LYS A 5 -11.27 -15.05 -2.35
CA LYS A 5 -10.20 -14.29 -1.69
C LYS A 5 -10.79 -13.00 -1.14
N ASN A 6 -11.51 -13.14 -0.02
CA ASN A 6 -11.68 -12.06 0.93
C ASN A 6 -10.29 -11.82 1.59
N GLN A 7 -9.35 -11.29 0.82
CA GLN A 7 -7.97 -11.11 1.25
C GLN A 7 -7.80 -9.71 1.82
N LYS A 8 -7.74 -9.63 3.15
CA LYS A 8 -6.92 -8.58 3.76
C LYS A 8 -5.53 -8.68 3.11
N LYS A 9 -5.10 -7.64 2.40
CA LYS A 9 -3.71 -7.56 1.92
C LYS A 9 -2.78 -7.69 3.12
N THR A 10 -1.73 -8.48 2.98
CA THR A 10 -0.67 -8.52 4.00
C THR A 10 0.18 -7.25 3.88
N ILE A 11 0.95 -6.94 4.91
CA ILE A 11 1.80 -5.74 4.88
C ILE A 11 2.86 -5.83 3.78
N GLU A 12 3.39 -7.02 3.52
CA GLU A 12 4.37 -7.29 2.47
C GLU A 12 3.75 -7.04 1.08
N GLN A 13 2.49 -7.43 0.89
CA GLN A 13 1.79 -7.17 -0.36
C GLN A 13 1.54 -5.67 -0.57
N SER A 14 1.15 -4.96 0.49
CA SER A 14 0.92 -3.50 0.42
C SER A 14 2.22 -2.73 0.18
N LEU A 15 3.35 -3.19 0.76
CA LEU A 15 4.68 -2.63 0.50
C LEU A 15 5.10 -2.88 -0.95
N SER A 16 4.95 -4.10 -1.47
CA SER A 16 5.26 -4.41 -2.87
C SER A 16 4.43 -3.59 -3.86
N ASP A 17 3.16 -3.35 -3.55
CA ASP A 17 2.29 -2.51 -4.38
C ASP A 17 2.74 -1.03 -4.34
N LEU A 18 3.21 -0.55 -3.19
CA LEU A 18 3.75 0.80 -3.05
C LEU A 18 5.06 0.98 -3.83
N GLU A 19 5.97 0.01 -3.77
CA GLU A 19 7.23 0.01 -4.53
C GLU A 19 7.00 0.09 -6.04
N LYS A 20 6.05 -0.71 -6.56
CA LYS A 20 5.68 -0.67 -7.97
C LYS A 20 5.13 0.69 -8.37
N LEU A 21 4.29 1.26 -7.53
CA LEU A 21 3.68 2.56 -7.79
C LEU A 21 4.74 3.67 -7.81
N VAL A 22 5.70 3.64 -6.88
CA VAL A 22 6.84 4.57 -6.87
C VAL A 22 7.68 4.40 -8.13
N ALA A 23 8.02 3.18 -8.52
CA ALA A 23 8.77 2.92 -9.74
C ALA A 23 8.04 3.45 -11.00
N GLU A 24 6.71 3.32 -11.06
CA GLU A 24 5.91 3.86 -12.15
C GLU A 24 5.87 5.40 -12.16
N LEU A 25 5.89 6.05 -11.00
CA LEU A 25 6.00 7.51 -10.89
C LEU A 25 7.38 8.01 -11.30
N GLU A 26 8.44 7.29 -10.92
CA GLU A 26 9.83 7.63 -11.22
C GLU A 26 10.19 7.44 -12.70
N ASN A 27 9.50 6.53 -13.41
CA ASN A 27 9.71 6.30 -14.85
C ASN A 27 9.36 7.54 -15.71
N GLY A 28 8.50 8.45 -15.20
CA GLY A 28 8.22 9.73 -15.89
C GLY A 28 7.41 9.62 -17.18
N GLU A 29 6.95 8.42 -17.56
CA GLU A 29 6.11 8.18 -18.75
C GLU A 29 4.61 8.47 -18.51
N LEU A 30 4.25 8.93 -17.30
CA LEU A 30 2.86 9.16 -16.92
C LEU A 30 2.42 10.59 -17.21
N GLU A 31 1.24 10.71 -17.81
CA GLU A 31 0.52 11.99 -17.89
C GLU A 31 0.21 12.51 -16.49
N LEU A 32 0.14 13.84 -16.32
CA LEU A 32 -0.04 14.50 -15.02
C LEU A 32 -1.23 13.93 -14.23
N ASP A 33 -2.38 13.75 -14.87
CA ASP A 33 -3.58 13.19 -14.22
C ASP A 33 -3.37 11.74 -13.73
N GLN A 34 -2.58 10.95 -14.45
CA GLN A 34 -2.25 9.58 -14.06
C GLN A 34 -1.25 9.57 -12.91
N ALA A 35 -0.24 10.45 -12.96
CA ALA A 35 0.72 10.63 -11.89
C ALA A 35 0.03 11.05 -10.58
N LEU A 36 -0.93 11.98 -10.64
CA LEU A 36 -1.71 12.41 -9.49
C LEU A 36 -2.54 11.27 -8.89
N LYS A 37 -3.23 10.48 -9.73
CA LYS A 37 -3.99 9.31 -9.27
C LYS A 37 -3.11 8.27 -8.60
N LYS A 38 -1.94 7.97 -9.16
CA LYS A 38 -1.00 7.04 -8.56
C LYS A 38 -0.45 7.61 -7.25
N PHE A 39 -0.07 8.87 -7.21
CA PHE A 39 0.38 9.51 -5.99
C PHE A 39 -0.65 9.39 -4.85
N GLU A 40 -1.93 9.68 -5.12
CA GLU A 40 -3.00 9.51 -4.13
C GLU A 40 -3.12 8.06 -3.64
N GLN A 41 -3.03 7.09 -4.55
CA GLN A 41 -3.04 5.66 -4.21
C GLN A 41 -1.84 5.28 -3.33
N GLY A 42 -0.65 5.78 -3.65
CA GLY A 42 0.57 5.55 -2.87
C GLY A 42 0.46 6.13 -1.44
N VAL A 43 -0.06 7.35 -1.31
CA VAL A 43 -0.31 7.97 0.00
C VAL A 43 -1.31 7.15 0.82
N LYS A 44 -2.37 6.65 0.19
CA LYS A 44 -3.36 5.81 0.86
C LYS A 44 -2.75 4.51 1.36
N LEU A 45 -2.01 3.80 0.51
CA LEU A 45 -1.32 2.55 0.87
C LEU A 45 -0.33 2.75 2.01
N SER A 46 0.48 3.82 1.96
CA SER A 46 1.43 4.16 3.02
C SER A 46 0.74 4.36 4.37
N ARG A 47 -0.39 5.08 4.39
CA ARG A 47 -1.19 5.28 5.60
C ARG A 47 -1.76 3.98 6.16
N GLU A 48 -2.23 3.08 5.29
CA GLU A 48 -2.75 1.77 5.69
C GLU A 48 -1.66 0.88 6.31
N CYS A 49 -0.46 0.87 5.71
CA CYS A 49 0.69 0.16 6.28
C CYS A 49 1.06 0.69 7.66
N LYS A 50 1.17 2.02 7.80
CA LYS A 50 1.49 2.67 9.08
C LYS A 50 0.47 2.32 10.16
N LYS A 51 -0.82 2.40 9.83
CA LYS A 51 -1.91 2.05 10.76
C LYS A 51 -1.82 0.58 11.20
N THR A 52 -1.53 -0.33 10.28
CA THR A 52 -1.39 -1.76 10.60
C THR A 52 -0.21 -2.02 11.55
N LEU A 53 0.91 -1.31 11.35
CA LEU A 53 2.04 -1.36 12.26
C LEU A 53 1.70 -0.80 13.64
N GLU A 54 1.08 0.38 13.71
CA GLU A 54 0.66 1.02 14.96
C GLU A 54 -0.31 0.13 15.76
N GLU A 55 -1.28 -0.50 15.09
CA GLU A 55 -2.21 -1.46 15.72
C GLU A 55 -1.49 -2.70 16.25
N THR A 56 -0.44 -3.17 15.55
CA THR A 56 0.35 -4.33 15.97
C THR A 56 1.25 -3.99 17.15
N GLU A 57 1.92 -2.83 17.11
CA GLU A 57 2.72 -2.32 18.22
C GLU A 57 1.89 -2.10 19.49
N MET A 58 0.68 -1.55 19.35
CA MET A 58 -0.23 -1.34 20.47
C MET A 58 -0.62 -2.67 21.13
N LYS A 59 -0.90 -3.72 20.34
CA LYS A 59 -1.21 -5.06 20.87
C LYS A 59 -0.03 -5.64 21.64
N ILE A 60 1.19 -5.47 21.16
CA ILE A 60 2.41 -5.93 21.85
C ILE A 60 2.61 -5.18 23.17
N LYS A 61 2.34 -3.87 23.21
CA LYS A 61 2.50 -3.04 24.43
C LYS A 61 1.50 -3.36 25.55
N ILE A 62 0.38 -4.00 25.23
CA ILE A 62 -0.67 -4.36 26.19
C ILE A 62 -0.45 -5.78 26.77
N LEU A 63 0.42 -6.58 26.15
CA LEU A 63 0.84 -7.91 26.62
C LEU A 63 1.96 -7.82 27.65
#